data_AF-A0A850Q166-F1
#
_entry.id   AF-A0A850Q166-F1
#
_cell.length_a   1.000
_cell.length_b   1.000
_cell.length_c   1.000
_cell.angle_alpha   90.00
_cell.angle_beta   90.00
_cell.angle_gamma   90.00
#
_symmetry.space_group_name_H-M   'P 1'
#
loop_
_entity.id
_entity.type
_entity.pdbx_description
1 polymer ?
#
loop_
_entity_poly.entity_id
_entity_poly.type
_entity_poly.pdbx_seq_one_letter_code
_entity_poly.pdbx_strand_id
1 'polypeptide(L)' 'FDALYGLAWNKESFGKYREATALYEKALSYDPDDTDALYQLGLSYLAQNDNKKAMAIYSRLIKLEPGKANLLKKLSK' A
#
# COMPACT_ATOMS: atom_id res chain seq x y z
N PHE A 1 12.40 10.14 -3.71
CA PHE A 1 11.41 9.30 -3.01
C PHE A 1 9.99 9.88 -3.14
N ASP A 2 9.77 11.20 -2.97
CA ASP A 2 8.42 11.82 -2.99
C ASP A 2 7.64 11.77 -4.31
N ALA A 3 8.30 11.72 -5.47
CA ALA A 3 7.61 11.73 -6.76
C ALA A 3 6.81 10.43 -7.05
N LEU A 4 7.23 9.30 -6.48
CA LEU A 4 6.57 8.01 -6.68
C LEU A 4 5.23 7.93 -5.94
N TYR A 5 5.17 8.52 -4.75
CA TYR A 5 3.96 8.61 -3.92
C TYR A 5 2.88 9.45 -4.59
N GLY A 6 3.22 10.67 -5.02
CA GLY A 6 2.27 11.56 -5.68
C GLY A 6 1.74 10.98 -6.99
N LEU A 7 2.59 10.30 -7.76
CA LEU A 7 2.18 9.62 -8.98
C LEU A 7 1.27 8.42 -8.70
N ALA A 8 1.56 7.63 -7.67
CA ALA A 8 0.76 6.47 -7.31
C ALA A 8 -0.65 6.86 -6.82
N TRP A 9 -0.78 7.87 -5.93
CA TRP A 9 -2.09 8.40 -5.52
C TRP A 9 -2.92 8.94 -6.68
N ASN A 10 -2.26 9.62 -7.63
CA ASN A 10 -2.91 10.11 -8.83
C ASN A 10 -3.45 8.93 -9.67
N LYS A 11 -2.66 7.86 -9.82
CA LYS A 11 -3.05 6.65 -10.57
C LYS A 11 -4.18 5.88 -9.90
N GLU A 12 -4.20 5.78 -8.57
CA GLU A 12 -5.32 5.21 -7.82
C GLU A 12 -6.60 6.01 -8.05
N SER A 13 -6.51 7.35 -8.09
CA SER A 13 -7.64 8.24 -8.37
C SER A 13 -8.19 8.08 -9.79
N PHE A 14 -7.35 7.66 -10.75
CA PHE A 14 -7.73 7.35 -12.14
C PHE A 14 -8.11 5.88 -12.38
N GLY A 15 -8.26 5.07 -11.32
CA GLY A 15 -8.58 3.64 -11.43
C GLY A 15 -7.45 2.78 -12.00
N LYS A 16 -6.23 3.34 -12.12
CA LYS A 16 -5.02 2.68 -12.65
C LYS A 16 -4.26 2.00 -11.52
N TYR A 17 -4.96 1.20 -10.73
CA TYR A 17 -4.41 0.56 -9.52
C TYR A 17 -3.18 -0.31 -9.83
N ARG A 18 -3.16 -1.01 -10.98
CA ARG A 18 -1.99 -1.80 -11.42
C ARG A 18 -0.71 -0.98 -11.57
N GLU A 19 -0.81 0.24 -12.11
CA GLU A 19 0.35 1.13 -12.26
C GLU A 19 0.80 1.66 -10.91
N ALA A 20 -0.14 1.99 -10.01
CA ALA A 20 0.17 2.39 -8.64
C ALA A 20 0.88 1.26 -7.86
N THR A 21 0.41 0.02 -8.03
CA THR A 21 1.02 -1.18 -7.42
C THR A 21 2.50 -1.28 -7.78
N ALA A 22 2.83 -1.16 -9.08
CA ALA A 22 4.21 -1.24 -9.56
C ALA A 22 5.09 -0.09 -9.01
N LEU A 23 4.52 1.10 -8.82
CA LEU A 23 5.23 2.22 -8.23
C LEU A 23 5.54 2.00 -6.75
N TYR A 24 4.59 1.46 -5.99
CA TYR A 24 4.81 1.12 -4.58
C TYR A 24 5.74 -0.08 -4.41
N GLU A 25 5.65 -1.11 -5.26
CA GLU A 25 6.61 -2.22 -5.25
C GLU A 25 8.03 -1.74 -5.56
N LYS A 26 8.18 -0.77 -6.46
CA LYS A 26 9.46 -0.11 -6.72
C LYS A 26 9.90 0.74 -5.53
N ALA A 27 9.00 1.45 -4.85
CA ALA A 27 9.37 2.17 -3.63
C ALA A 27 9.89 1.20 -2.56
N LEU A 28 9.22 0.05 -2.39
CA LEU A 28 9.60 -0.99 -1.45
C LEU A 28 10.87 -1.76 -1.84
N SER A 29 11.32 -1.69 -3.10
CA SER A 29 12.61 -2.25 -3.47
C SER A 29 13.78 -1.36 -3.02
N TYR A 30 13.52 -0.06 -2.81
CA TYR A 30 14.50 0.87 -2.24
C TYR A 30 14.45 0.90 -0.72
N ASP A 31 13.25 0.92 -0.15
CA ASP A 31 13.03 0.81 1.29
C ASP A 31 11.98 -0.27 1.58
N PRO A 32 12.41 -1.51 1.87
CA PRO A 32 11.49 -2.62 2.11
C PRO A 32 10.54 -2.40 3.27
N ASP A 33 10.92 -1.60 4.27
CA ASP A 33 10.19 -1.45 5.51
C ASP A 33 9.43 -0.11 5.58
N ASP A 34 9.34 0.60 4.45
CA ASP A 34 8.53 1.81 4.31
C ASP A 34 7.05 1.47 4.54
N THR A 35 6.57 1.84 5.72
CA THR A 35 5.24 1.51 6.19
C THR A 35 4.16 2.30 5.44
N ASP A 36 4.48 3.44 4.84
CA ASP A 36 3.57 4.21 4.00
C ASP A 36 3.40 3.54 2.63
N ALA A 37 4.49 3.11 2.00
CA ALA A 37 4.41 2.34 0.75
C ALA A 37 3.68 1.01 0.95
N LEU A 38 3.93 0.29 2.05
CA LEU A 38 3.20 -0.94 2.38
C LEU A 38 1.70 -0.67 2.57
N TYR A 39 1.34 0.41 3.25
CA TYR A 39 -0.06 0.77 3.46
C TYR A 39 -0.78 1.05 2.14
N GLN A 40 -0.17 1.86 1.28
CA GLN A 40 -0.75 2.20 -0.01
C GLN A 40 -0.77 1.02 -0.99
N LEU A 41 0.27 0.17 -0.98
CA LEU A 41 0.28 -1.07 -1.76
C LEU A 41 -0.87 -2.00 -1.35
N GLY A 42 -1.15 -2.11 -0.05
CA GLY A 42 -2.28 -2.87 0.46
C GLY A 42 -3.63 -2.34 -0.05
N LEU A 43 -3.83 -1.01 -0.06
CA LEU A 43 -5.03 -0.37 -0.59
C LEU A 43 -5.17 -0.59 -2.10
N SER A 44 -4.08 -0.40 -2.85
CA SER A 44 -4.00 -0.69 -4.28
C SER A 44 -4.39 -2.14 -4.61
N TYR A 45 -3.97 -3.11 -3.79
CA TYR A 45 -4.36 -4.51 -3.96
C TYR A 45 -5.84 -4.77 -3.64
N LEU A 46 -6.39 -4.15 -2.58
CA LEU A 46 -7.82 -4.22 -2.29
C LEU A 46 -8.67 -3.65 -3.44
N ALA A 47 -8.26 -2.50 -3.99
CA ALA A 47 -8.95 -1.87 -5.12
C ALA A 47 -8.94 -2.74 -6.39
N GLN A 48 -7.98 -3.66 -6.52
CA GLN A 48 -7.91 -4.65 -7.59
C GLN A 48 -8.65 -5.96 -7.26
N ASN A 49 -9.33 -6.04 -6.12
CA ASN A 49 -9.91 -7.27 -5.57
C ASN A 49 -8.88 -8.38 -5.25
N ASP A 50 -7.59 -8.05 -5.17
CA ASP A 50 -6.54 -8.99 -4.74
C ASP A 50 -6.41 -8.96 -3.21
N ASN A 51 -7.46 -9.43 -2.55
CA ASN A 51 -7.55 -9.45 -1.09
C ASN A 51 -6.45 -10.32 -0.46
N LYS A 52 -5.99 -11.35 -1.16
CA LYS A 52 -4.91 -12.23 -0.67
C LYS A 52 -3.60 -11.47 -0.55
N LYS A 53 -3.20 -10.73 -1.59
CA LYS A 53 -1.98 -9.93 -1.53
C LYS A 53 -2.12 -8.76 -0.57
N ALA A 54 -3.26 -8.07 -0.57
CA ALA A 54 -3.51 -6.99 0.39
C ALA A 54 -3.31 -7.45 1.84
N MET A 55 -3.88 -8.60 2.21
CA MET A 55 -3.73 -9.16 3.56
C MET A 55 -2.29 -9.54 3.89
N ALA A 56 -1.52 -10.04 2.93
CA ALA A 56 -0.10 -10.33 3.14
C ALA A 56 0.71 -9.05 3.41
N ILE A 57 0.45 -8.00 2.62
CA ILE A 57 1.11 -6.69 2.78
C ILE A 57 0.72 -6.05 4.12
N TYR A 58 -0.56 -6.06 4.50
CA TYR A 58 -0.98 -5.57 5.80
C TYR A 58 -0.44 -6.40 6.95
N SER A 59 -0.32 -7.72 6.81
CA SER A 59 0.32 -8.55 7.84
C SER A 59 1.78 -8.15 8.07
N ARG A 60 2.50 -7.76 7.01
CA ARG A 60 3.86 -7.21 7.13
C ARG A 60 3.85 -5.83 7.79
N LEU A 61 2.96 -4.94 7.35
CA LEU A 61 2.82 -3.60 7.91
C LEU A 61 2.54 -3.62 9.41
N ILE A 62 1.66 -4.51 9.87
CA ILE A 62 1.31 -4.67 11.29
C ILE A 62 2.50 -5.15 12.13
N LYS A 63 3.40 -5.97 11.55
CA LYS A 63 4.61 -6.42 12.23
C LYS A 63 5.63 -5.31 12.39
N LEU A 64 5.75 -4.42 11.40
CA LEU A 64 6.68 -3.28 11.42
C LEU A 64 6.14 -2.14 12.30
N GLU A 65 4.87 -1.78 12.13
CA GLU A 65 4.19 -0.76 12.90
C GLU A 65 2.83 -1.26 13.43
N PRO A 66 2.82 -1.90 14.61
CA PRO A 66 1.58 -2.32 15.25
C PRO A 66 0.61 -1.16 15.52
N GLY A 67 1.10 0.08 15.66
CA GLY A 67 0.28 1.27 15.82
C GLY A 67 -0.56 1.59 14.57
N LYS A 68 -0.01 1.34 13.37
CA LYS A 68 -0.68 1.55 12.08
C LYS A 68 -1.72 0.47 11.80
N ALA A 69 -1.59 -0.71 12.40
CA ALA A 69 -2.63 -1.75 12.44
C ALA A 69 -3.98 -1.22 12.96
N ASN A 70 -3.93 -0.36 13.98
CA ASN A 70 -5.13 0.22 14.56
C ASN A 70 -5.79 1.22 13.61
N LEU A 71 -5.01 1.91 12.78
CA LEU A 71 -5.52 2.79 11.71
C LEU A 71 -6.24 1.96 10.63
N LEU A 72 -5.65 0.85 10.19
CA LEU A 72 -6.26 -0.05 9.21
C LEU A 72 -7.61 -0.62 9.68
N LYS A 73 -7.69 -1.10 10.92
CA LYS A 73 -8.94 -1.63 11.49
C LYS A 73 -10.06 -0.59 11.60
N LYS A 74 -9.70 0.69 11.72
CA LYS A 74 -10.66 1.80 11.75
C LYS A 74 -11.19 2.16 10.37
N LEU A 75 -10.43 1.90 9.31
CA LEU A 75 -10.84 2.17 7.93
C LEU A 75 -11.69 1.05 7.33
N SER A 76 -11.63 -0.16 7.90
CA SER A 76 -12.48 -1.30 7.53
C SER A 76 -13.87 -1.30 8.19
N LYS A 77 -14.27 -0.22 8.89
CA LYS A 77 -15.54 -0.10 9.63
C LYS A 77 -16.27 1.17 9.24
#